data_AF-A0A0A1TZE5-F1
#
_entry.id   AF-A0A0A1TZE5-F1
#
_cell.length_a   1.000
_cell.length_b   1.000
_cell.length_c   1.000
_cell.angle_alpha   90.00
_cell.angle_beta   90.00
_cell.angle_gamma   90.00
#
_symmetry.space_group_name_H-M   'P 1'
#
loop_
_entity.id
_entity.type
_entity.pdbx_description
1 polymer ?
#
loop_
_entity_poly.entity_id
_entity_poly.type
_entity_poly.pdbx_seq_one_letter_code
_entity_poly.pdbx_strand_id
1 'polypeptide(L)'
;MNKEVIEQVCGHPVIIGEQNDASLFIADILDTYRTLTKSPFFCTKIEKTMQCSHCGSTRQRVDDNFMITIGSEGAVKESLDHLAPDEQMELDCDICHCKVIHSIRSKTKASDTLLIGLNRVSNQLVKSDRYIEVPSTVYDYQITGMVIHRGTYVSGHYTTLARGYNDEWFWFNDSYVKKVNFDFALQLANGGNPNDWNAFVLLYEKHPTYSEPIDRVPSTDQMISKVVVHSVEFYNIMKSLIPYLSDADSQTKKMFLNSFGEVIKLSPDRDLLLQALKEKKTIESPTFEGEVMTLEKTNRYIKIGKVEERNELFILLAQSSNKTVYISKLVDYLLTEFVDKMPSFLKSMFSRANEILEKVVGNGPIDGLPLDKIDEFVLQQRDKCVSYCATEFYNLVGLMLLVFDNTKDSTVVIERMRPSSLQLPKSGIQWAELFKVHKLVLTRYYPHAIIDIQYKYLQSLLTLYVGNKESAAFVIKIFQVLRIYPLCQGVVDGLKNQMMLLEKTEKVHRELADEFRVFITTQESYLL
;
A
#
# COMPACT_ATOMS: atom_id res chain seq x y z
N MET A 1 -9.01 -0.63 1.53
CA MET A 1 -10.30 0.10 1.54
C MET A 1 -10.82 0.15 2.98
N ASN A 2 -11.50 1.24 3.38
CA ASN A 2 -12.07 1.38 4.73
C ASN A 2 -13.39 0.58 4.83
N LYS A 3 -13.46 -0.35 5.78
CA LYS A 3 -14.63 -1.20 6.05
C LYS A 3 -15.91 -0.39 6.24
N GLU A 4 -15.85 0.70 7.00
CA GLU A 4 -17.01 1.54 7.33
C GLU A 4 -17.67 2.12 6.08
N VAL A 5 -16.86 2.51 5.09
CA VAL A 5 -17.35 3.03 3.80
C VAL A 5 -18.08 1.94 3.02
N ILE A 6 -17.55 0.71 3.02
CA ILE A 6 -18.18 -0.42 2.33
C ILE A 6 -19.49 -0.79 3.03
N GLU A 7 -19.50 -0.87 4.36
CA GLU A 7 -20.71 -1.17 5.14
C GLU A 7 -21.80 -0.11 4.94
N GLN A 8 -21.42 1.17 4.85
CA GLN A 8 -22.34 2.25 4.55
C GLN A 8 -22.93 2.13 3.13
N VAL A 9 -22.13 1.67 2.16
CA VAL A 9 -22.57 1.47 0.78
C VAL A 9 -23.44 0.23 0.64
N CYS A 10 -23.09 -0.88 1.28
CA CYS A 10 -23.85 -2.12 1.21
C CYS A 10 -25.13 -2.09 2.07
N GLY A 11 -25.23 -1.16 3.03
CA GLY A 11 -26.38 -1.09 3.94
C GLY A 11 -26.46 -2.24 4.95
N HIS A 12 -25.39 -3.03 5.07
CA HIS A 12 -25.27 -4.12 6.04
C HIS A 12 -23.79 -4.29 6.47
N PRO A 13 -23.53 -4.94 7.63
CA PRO A 13 -22.17 -5.25 8.06
C PRO A 13 -21.43 -6.11 7.04
N VAL A 14 -20.13 -5.86 6.88
CA VAL A 14 -19.23 -6.61 6.02
C VAL A 14 -18.20 -7.29 6.91
N ILE A 15 -18.18 -8.61 6.87
CA ILE A 15 -17.20 -9.40 7.62
C ILE A 15 -15.93 -9.45 6.77
N ILE A 16 -14.88 -8.74 7.21
CA ILE A 16 -13.57 -8.80 6.55
C ILE A 16 -13.07 -10.24 6.59
N GLY A 17 -12.80 -10.80 5.42
CA GLY A 17 -12.36 -12.19 5.25
C GLY A 17 -13.48 -13.17 4.89
N GLU A 18 -14.75 -12.74 4.91
CA GLU A 18 -15.86 -13.50 4.34
C GLU A 18 -15.89 -13.35 2.81
N GLN A 19 -16.25 -14.43 2.12
CA GLN A 19 -16.37 -14.45 0.67
C GLN A 19 -17.82 -14.21 0.26
N ASN A 20 -18.02 -13.16 -0.53
CA ASN A 20 -19.32 -12.82 -1.11
C ASN A 20 -19.32 -13.07 -2.61
N ASP A 21 -20.50 -13.30 -3.19
CA ASP A 21 -20.66 -13.36 -4.64
C ASP A 21 -20.37 -11.97 -5.24
N ALA A 22 -19.50 -11.92 -6.24
CA ALA A 22 -19.10 -10.65 -6.86
C ALA A 22 -20.28 -9.94 -7.54
N SER A 23 -21.21 -10.68 -8.12
CA SER A 23 -22.39 -10.13 -8.79
C SER A 23 -23.34 -9.51 -7.77
N LEU A 24 -23.53 -10.18 -6.63
CA LEU A 24 -24.33 -9.63 -5.51
C LEU A 24 -23.69 -8.34 -4.97
N PHE A 25 -22.40 -8.37 -4.66
CA PHE A 25 -21.68 -7.21 -4.15
C PHE A 25 -21.74 -6.01 -5.11
N ILE A 26 -21.61 -6.26 -6.42
CA ILE A 26 -21.75 -5.21 -7.43
C ILE A 26 -23.19 -4.70 -7.50
N ALA A 27 -24.19 -5.57 -7.40
CA ALA A 27 -25.60 -5.16 -7.36
C ALA A 27 -25.89 -4.23 -6.17
N ASP A 28 -25.39 -4.56 -4.98
CA ASP A 28 -25.55 -3.73 -3.77
C ASP A 28 -24.92 -2.34 -3.96
N ILE A 29 -23.72 -2.27 -4.55
CA ILE A 29 -23.07 -1.00 -4.88
C ILE A 29 -23.91 -0.20 -5.89
N LEU A 30 -24.45 -0.86 -6.91
CA LEU A 30 -25.23 -0.21 -7.96
C LEU A 30 -26.59 0.31 -7.46
N ASP A 31 -27.21 -0.39 -6.52
CA ASP A 31 -28.44 0.09 -5.86
C ASP A 31 -28.16 1.33 -5.01
N THR A 32 -27.06 1.36 -4.27
CA THR A 32 -26.64 2.58 -3.56
C THR A 32 -26.30 3.70 -4.53
N TYR A 33 -25.56 3.40 -5.60
CA TYR A 33 -25.25 4.38 -6.65
C TYR A 33 -26.51 4.97 -7.28
N ARG A 34 -27.55 4.16 -7.49
CA ARG A 34 -28.86 4.61 -7.99
C ARG A 34 -29.51 5.63 -7.06
N THR A 35 -29.45 5.42 -5.74
CA THR A 35 -30.04 6.37 -4.78
C THR A 35 -29.31 7.71 -4.77
N LEU A 36 -28.01 7.69 -5.06
CA LEU A 36 -27.14 8.88 -5.00
C LEU A 36 -27.07 9.65 -6.32
N THR A 37 -27.35 9.00 -7.46
CA THR A 37 -27.16 9.61 -8.79
C THR A 37 -28.46 9.74 -9.57
N LYS A 38 -28.64 10.88 -10.23
CA LYS A 38 -29.80 11.13 -11.10
C LYS A 38 -29.68 10.48 -12.48
N SER A 39 -28.50 9.93 -12.82
CA SER A 39 -28.20 9.35 -14.13
C SER A 39 -27.49 8.01 -13.92
N PRO A 40 -28.21 6.89 -14.04
CA PRO A 40 -27.63 5.57 -13.82
C PRO A 40 -26.84 5.12 -15.05
N PHE A 41 -25.51 5.19 -14.97
CA PHE A 41 -24.58 4.83 -16.05
C PHE A 41 -24.75 3.39 -16.58
N PHE A 42 -25.16 2.45 -15.71
CA PHE A 42 -25.32 1.02 -16.02
C PHE A 42 -26.77 0.58 -16.27
N CYS A 43 -27.72 1.52 -16.40
CA CYS A 43 -29.14 1.16 -16.48
C CYS A 43 -29.55 0.62 -17.85
N THR A 44 -29.95 -0.65 -17.83
CA THR A 44 -30.67 -1.31 -18.91
C THR A 44 -32.17 -1.31 -18.61
N LYS A 45 -32.96 -0.79 -19.56
CA LYS A 45 -34.43 -0.83 -19.47
C LYS A 45 -34.96 -2.04 -20.20
N ILE A 46 -35.79 -2.83 -19.52
CA ILE A 46 -36.50 -3.96 -20.11
C ILE A 46 -37.99 -3.60 -20.17
N GLU A 47 -38.48 -3.37 -21.37
CA GLU A 47 -39.88 -3.07 -21.65
C GLU A 47 -40.61 -4.39 -21.98
N LYS A 48 -41.56 -4.78 -21.14
CA LYS A 48 -42.40 -5.96 -21.33
C LYS A 48 -43.80 -5.54 -21.75
N THR A 49 -44.24 -5.99 -22.92
CA THR A 49 -45.62 -5.84 -23.39
C THR A 49 -46.34 -7.17 -23.21
N MET A 50 -47.39 -7.18 -22.40
CA MET A 50 -48.23 -8.36 -22.15
C MET A 50 -49.57 -8.17 -22.84
N GLN A 51 -50.01 -9.13 -23.65
CA GLN A 51 -51.30 -9.11 -24.34
C GLN A 51 -52.17 -10.29 -23.92
N CYS A 52 -53.38 -10.00 -23.44
CA CYS A 52 -54.36 -11.01 -23.02
C CYS A 52 -54.90 -11.78 -24.24
N SER A 53 -54.83 -13.11 -24.21
CA SER A 53 -55.38 -13.95 -25.31
C SER A 53 -56.90 -13.93 -25.41
N HIS A 54 -57.61 -13.57 -24.35
CA HIS A 54 -59.08 -13.56 -24.32
C HIS A 54 -59.68 -12.23 -24.83
N CYS A 55 -59.30 -11.09 -24.25
CA CYS A 55 -59.89 -9.79 -24.61
C CYS A 55 -58.97 -8.90 -25.47
N GLY A 56 -57.74 -9.35 -25.77
CA GLY A 56 -56.78 -8.62 -26.60
C GLY A 56 -56.15 -7.39 -25.95
N SER A 57 -56.53 -7.06 -24.70
CA SER A 57 -55.97 -5.92 -23.98
C SER A 57 -54.46 -6.06 -23.79
N THR A 58 -53.76 -4.92 -23.82
CA THR A 58 -52.31 -4.86 -23.65
C THR A 58 -51.96 -4.05 -22.42
N ARG A 59 -50.92 -4.47 -21.70
CA ARG A 59 -50.29 -3.69 -20.64
C ARG A 59 -48.78 -3.68 -20.84
N GLN A 60 -48.17 -2.54 -20.54
CA GLN A 60 -46.73 -2.37 -20.62
C GLN A 60 -46.14 -2.23 -19.22
N ARG A 61 -45.00 -2.85 -19.01
CA ARG A 61 -44.19 -2.74 -17.79
C ARG A 61 -42.77 -2.41 -18.20
N VAL A 62 -42.16 -1.44 -17.53
CA VAL A 62 -40.76 -1.07 -17.75
C VAL A 62 -40.00 -1.34 -16.47
N ASP A 63 -39.03 -2.24 -16.53
CA ASP A 63 -38.16 -2.57 -15.41
C ASP A 63 -36.75 -2.01 -15.68
N ASP A 64 -36.20 -1.27 -14.72
CA ASP A 64 -34.81 -0.82 -14.74
C ASP A 64 -33.92 -1.92 -14.14
N ASN A 65 -32.89 -2.34 -14.86
CA ASN A 65 -31.92 -3.35 -14.43
C ASN A 65 -30.49 -2.81 -14.61
N PHE A 66 -29.65 -2.94 -13.57
CA PHE A 66 -28.25 -2.49 -13.62
C PHE A 66 -27.28 -3.57 -14.07
N MET A 67 -27.71 -4.83 -13.97
CA MET A 67 -26.97 -6.00 -14.39
C MET A 67 -27.94 -6.99 -15.01
N ILE A 68 -27.57 -7.55 -16.15
CA ILE A 68 -28.34 -8.61 -16.80
C ILE A 68 -27.74 -9.95 -16.37
N THR A 69 -28.52 -10.79 -15.69
CA THR A 69 -28.07 -12.12 -15.32
C THR A 69 -28.45 -13.12 -16.42
N ILE A 70 -27.48 -13.89 -16.89
CA ILE A 70 -27.67 -14.96 -17.87
C ILE A 70 -27.24 -16.32 -17.32
N GLY A 71 -27.79 -17.38 -17.91
CA GLY A 71 -27.39 -18.75 -17.58
C GLY A 71 -25.98 -19.08 -18.03
N SER A 72 -25.48 -20.23 -17.56
CA SER A 72 -24.18 -20.77 -17.93
C SER A 72 -24.22 -21.77 -19.09
N GLU A 73 -25.25 -21.70 -19.94
CA GLU A 73 -25.46 -22.64 -21.04
C GLU A 73 -25.07 -21.99 -22.38
N GLY A 74 -24.04 -22.54 -23.03
CA GLY A 74 -23.61 -22.08 -24.35
C GLY A 74 -22.79 -20.79 -24.32
N ALA A 75 -22.85 -20.04 -25.42
CA ALA A 75 -22.15 -18.77 -25.55
C ALA A 75 -22.92 -17.62 -24.89
N VAL A 76 -22.21 -16.58 -24.42
CA VAL A 76 -22.83 -15.38 -23.83
C VAL A 76 -23.83 -14.74 -24.79
N LYS A 77 -23.49 -14.67 -26.08
CA LYS A 77 -24.35 -14.08 -27.11
C LYS A 77 -25.67 -14.84 -27.27
N GLU A 78 -25.61 -16.17 -27.31
CA GLU A 78 -26.80 -17.02 -27.41
C GLU A 78 -27.70 -16.79 -26.20
N SER A 79 -27.12 -16.82 -25.01
CA SER A 79 -27.85 -16.54 -23.76
C SER A 79 -28.52 -15.17 -23.73
N LEU A 80 -27.90 -14.14 -24.31
CA LEU A 80 -28.50 -12.81 -24.45
C LEU A 80 -29.63 -12.77 -25.48
N ASP A 81 -29.48 -13.47 -26.61
CA ASP A 81 -30.54 -13.60 -27.61
C ASP A 81 -31.78 -14.32 -27.01
N HIS A 82 -31.56 -15.20 -26.03
CA HIS A 82 -32.60 -15.87 -25.24
C HIS A 82 -33.24 -15.02 -24.13
N LEU A 83 -32.86 -13.76 -23.92
CA LEU A 83 -33.53 -12.87 -22.96
C LEU A 83 -34.78 -12.20 -23.52
N ALA A 84 -34.97 -12.21 -24.84
CA ALA A 84 -36.10 -11.60 -25.51
C ALA A 84 -37.04 -12.58 -26.26
N PRO A 85 -37.21 -13.86 -25.87
CA PRO A 85 -38.17 -14.72 -26.53
C PRO A 85 -39.58 -14.22 -26.24
N ASP A 86 -40.46 -14.41 -27.22
CA ASP A 86 -41.90 -14.28 -26.99
C ASP A 86 -42.31 -15.40 -26.03
N GLU A 87 -42.70 -15.02 -24.82
CA GLU A 87 -43.13 -15.95 -23.77
C GLU A 87 -44.66 -16.03 -23.72
N GLN A 88 -45.17 -17.14 -23.18
CA GLN A 88 -46.58 -17.31 -22.85
C GLN A 88 -46.70 -17.64 -21.37
N MET A 89 -47.52 -16.88 -20.64
CA MET A 89 -47.74 -17.10 -19.21
C MET A 89 -49.21 -16.94 -18.86
N GLU A 90 -49.71 -17.81 -17.98
CA GLU A 90 -51.06 -17.68 -17.43
C GLU A 90 -51.09 -16.56 -16.37
N LEU A 91 -51.91 -15.53 -16.61
CA LEU A 91 -52.05 -14.36 -15.74
C LEU A 91 -53.52 -13.95 -15.66
N ASP A 92 -53.88 -13.29 -14.55
CA ASP A 92 -55.15 -12.60 -14.44
C ASP A 92 -55.14 -11.32 -15.27
N CYS A 93 -56.13 -11.16 -16.15
CA CYS A 93 -56.28 -9.95 -16.95
C CYS A 93 -56.97 -8.85 -16.13
N ASP A 94 -56.34 -7.67 -16.03
CA ASP A 94 -56.87 -6.53 -15.27
C ASP A 94 -58.20 -5.97 -15.82
N ILE A 95 -58.51 -6.26 -17.10
CA ILE A 95 -59.71 -5.75 -17.78
C ILE A 95 -60.86 -6.77 -17.77
N CYS A 96 -60.61 -8.03 -18.13
CA CYS A 96 -61.68 -9.03 -18.19
C CYS A 96 -61.74 -9.94 -16.96
N HIS A 97 -60.80 -9.81 -16.03
CA HIS A 97 -60.71 -10.60 -14.79
C HIS A 97 -60.68 -12.11 -14.98
N CYS A 98 -60.35 -12.58 -16.19
CA CYS A 98 -60.16 -14.00 -16.48
C CYS A 98 -58.69 -14.37 -16.31
N LYS A 99 -58.44 -15.55 -15.74
CA LYS A 99 -57.12 -16.18 -15.70
C LYS A 99 -56.85 -16.85 -17.04
N VAL A 100 -55.99 -16.25 -17.87
CA VAL A 100 -55.75 -16.70 -19.25
C VAL A 100 -54.30 -16.50 -19.67
N ILE A 101 -53.91 -17.17 -20.76
CA ILE A 101 -52.58 -17.02 -21.34
C ILE A 101 -52.40 -15.59 -21.85
N HIS A 102 -51.28 -14.97 -21.51
CA HIS A 102 -50.82 -13.71 -22.08
C HIS A 102 -49.60 -13.98 -22.95
N SER A 103 -49.54 -13.39 -24.15
CA SER A 103 -48.29 -13.30 -24.91
C SER A 103 -47.45 -12.15 -24.34
N ILE A 104 -46.18 -12.43 -24.07
CA ILE A 104 -45.25 -11.48 -23.46
C ILE A 104 -44.13 -11.24 -24.45
N ARG A 105 -43.98 -9.98 -24.86
CA ARG A 105 -42.88 -9.53 -25.70
C ARG A 105 -41.96 -8.64 -24.88
N SER A 106 -40.67 -8.97 -24.87
CA SER A 106 -39.65 -8.19 -24.16
C SER A 106 -38.81 -7.41 -25.15
N LYS A 107 -38.57 -6.14 -24.86
CA LYS A 107 -37.66 -5.28 -25.61
C LYS A 107 -36.64 -4.69 -24.65
N THR A 108 -35.37 -4.90 -24.94
CA THR A 108 -34.27 -4.41 -24.11
C THR A 108 -33.67 -3.16 -24.72
N LYS A 109 -33.52 -2.11 -23.92
CA LYS A 109 -32.79 -0.88 -24.25
C LYS A 109 -31.68 -0.69 -23.23
N ALA A 110 -30.48 -1.13 -23.57
CA ALA A 110 -29.28 -0.98 -22.75
C ALA A 110 -28.63 0.42 -22.90
N SER A 111 -27.99 0.87 -21.82
CA SER A 111 -27.10 2.04 -21.76
C SER A 111 -25.86 1.84 -22.62
N ASP A 112 -24.96 2.83 -22.70
CA ASP A 112 -23.67 2.69 -23.39
C ASP A 112 -22.74 1.69 -22.70
N THR A 113 -23.04 1.32 -21.47
CA THR A 113 -22.35 0.27 -20.72
C THR A 113 -23.32 -0.85 -20.39
N LEU A 114 -22.90 -2.09 -20.63
CA LEU A 114 -23.66 -3.31 -20.39
C LEU A 114 -22.88 -4.17 -19.38
N LEU A 115 -23.53 -4.43 -18.24
CA LEU A 115 -23.00 -5.30 -17.20
C LEU A 115 -23.76 -6.63 -17.22
N ILE A 116 -23.05 -7.75 -17.31
CA ILE A 116 -23.63 -9.08 -17.43
C ILE A 116 -23.11 -9.95 -16.27
N GLY A 117 -24.02 -10.50 -15.48
CA GLY A 117 -23.73 -11.52 -14.48
C GLY A 117 -23.90 -12.92 -15.08
N LEU A 118 -22.89 -13.77 -14.94
CA LEU A 118 -22.93 -15.17 -15.35
C LEU A 118 -23.37 -16.01 -14.16
N ASN A 119 -24.56 -16.61 -14.22
CA ASN A 119 -25.03 -17.50 -13.16
C ASN A 119 -24.31 -18.85 -13.26
N ARG A 120 -23.12 -18.93 -12.63
CA ARG A 120 -22.31 -20.15 -12.57
C ARG A 120 -22.65 -21.05 -11.39
N VAL A 121 -23.64 -20.73 -10.56
CA VAL A 121 -23.97 -21.53 -9.38
C VAL A 121 -25.29 -22.25 -9.61
N SER A 122 -25.28 -23.59 -9.52
CA SER A 122 -26.51 -24.37 -9.64
C SER A 122 -27.37 -24.29 -8.38
N ASN A 123 -28.63 -24.72 -8.47
CA ASN A 123 -29.54 -24.83 -7.32
C ASN A 123 -29.01 -25.76 -6.21
N GLN A 124 -28.04 -26.63 -6.50
CA GLN A 124 -27.36 -27.48 -5.52
C GLN A 124 -26.14 -26.79 -4.88
N LEU A 125 -25.97 -25.48 -5.08
CA LEU A 125 -24.85 -24.69 -4.57
C LEU A 125 -23.49 -25.20 -5.06
N VAL A 126 -23.45 -25.68 -6.30
CA VAL A 126 -22.23 -26.14 -6.97
C VAL A 126 -21.85 -25.14 -8.06
N LYS A 127 -20.61 -24.68 -8.03
CA LYS A 127 -20.05 -23.84 -9.08
C LYS A 127 -19.81 -24.66 -10.35
N SER A 128 -20.26 -24.15 -11.48
CA SER A 128 -20.07 -24.66 -12.82
C SER A 128 -18.81 -24.07 -13.44
N ASP A 129 -17.79 -24.91 -13.60
CA ASP A 129 -16.57 -24.59 -14.35
C ASP A 129 -16.72 -24.90 -15.85
N ARG A 130 -17.95 -25.08 -16.35
CA ARG A 130 -18.21 -25.32 -17.77
C ARG A 130 -17.65 -24.19 -18.62
N TYR A 131 -17.20 -24.56 -19.81
CA TYR A 131 -16.80 -23.62 -20.84
C TYR A 131 -18.01 -22.79 -21.27
N ILE A 132 -17.88 -21.47 -21.19
CA ILE A 132 -18.82 -20.49 -21.73
C ILE A 132 -18.01 -19.62 -22.69
N GLU A 133 -18.40 -19.54 -23.95
CA GLU A 133 -17.72 -18.64 -24.89
C GLU A 133 -18.05 -17.18 -24.55
N VAL A 134 -17.03 -16.44 -24.12
CA VAL A 134 -17.08 -14.99 -23.93
C VAL A 134 -16.59 -14.32 -25.22
N PRO A 135 -17.49 -13.74 -26.02
CA PRO A 135 -17.10 -13.09 -27.27
C PRO A 135 -16.41 -11.74 -27.00
N SER A 136 -15.50 -11.34 -27.87
CA SER A 136 -14.87 -10.01 -27.80
C SER A 136 -15.86 -8.86 -28.01
N THR A 137 -16.94 -9.14 -28.75
CA THR A 137 -18.00 -8.19 -29.10
C THR A 137 -19.36 -8.85 -29.00
N VAL A 138 -20.32 -8.12 -28.44
CA VAL A 138 -21.74 -8.50 -28.45
C VAL A 138 -22.54 -7.33 -29.00
N TYR A 139 -23.28 -7.55 -30.09
CA TYR A 139 -23.95 -6.50 -30.84
C TYR A 139 -22.96 -5.38 -31.23
N ASP A 140 -23.15 -4.16 -30.74
CA ASP A 140 -22.28 -3.00 -30.93
C ASP A 140 -21.39 -2.69 -29.70
N TYR A 141 -21.35 -3.58 -28.72
CA TYR A 141 -20.52 -3.45 -27.53
C TYR A 141 -19.23 -4.27 -27.64
N GLN A 142 -18.15 -3.71 -27.10
CA GLN A 142 -16.87 -4.39 -26.95
C GLN A 142 -16.63 -4.75 -25.50
N ILE A 143 -16.00 -5.90 -25.25
CA ILE A 143 -15.62 -6.28 -23.89
C ILE A 143 -14.49 -5.38 -23.38
N THR A 144 -14.64 -4.89 -22.15
CA THR A 144 -13.68 -3.96 -21.51
C THR A 144 -13.25 -4.41 -20.13
N GLY A 145 -14.02 -5.29 -19.48
CA GLY A 145 -13.68 -5.82 -18.17
C GLY A 145 -14.34 -7.16 -17.88
N MET A 146 -13.70 -7.94 -17.01
CA MET A 146 -14.18 -9.26 -16.57
C MET A 146 -13.77 -9.46 -15.12
N VAL A 147 -14.71 -9.84 -14.26
CA VAL A 147 -14.42 -10.36 -12.93
C VAL A 147 -14.40 -11.88 -13.05
N ILE A 148 -13.25 -12.48 -12.73
CA ILE A 148 -13.04 -13.93 -12.81
C ILE A 148 -12.84 -14.50 -11.41
N HIS A 149 -13.24 -15.76 -11.26
CA HIS A 149 -13.21 -16.47 -9.98
C HIS A 149 -12.60 -17.86 -10.15
N ARG A 150 -11.74 -18.24 -9.20
CA ARG A 150 -11.17 -19.58 -9.09
C ARG A 150 -11.50 -20.17 -7.73
N GLY A 151 -11.99 -21.40 -7.71
CA GLY A 151 -12.41 -22.08 -6.48
C GLY A 151 -13.80 -22.69 -6.62
N THR A 152 -14.44 -22.90 -5.49
CA THR A 152 -15.77 -23.51 -5.31
C THR A 152 -16.84 -22.44 -5.06
N TYR A 153 -18.10 -22.84 -4.85
CA TYR A 153 -19.16 -21.90 -4.47
C TYR A 153 -18.92 -21.23 -3.09
N VAL A 154 -18.32 -21.95 -2.13
CA VAL A 154 -18.15 -21.49 -0.75
C VAL A 154 -16.79 -20.84 -0.48
N SER A 155 -15.81 -21.08 -1.35
CA SER A 155 -14.44 -20.60 -1.17
C SER A 155 -13.70 -20.49 -2.50
N GLY A 156 -12.90 -19.45 -2.65
CA GLY A 156 -12.10 -19.22 -3.83
C GLY A 156 -11.36 -17.90 -3.81
N HIS A 157 -11.06 -17.38 -4.99
CA HIS A 157 -10.33 -16.14 -5.18
C HIS A 157 -10.89 -15.38 -6.38
N TYR A 158 -11.20 -14.10 -6.19
CA TYR A 158 -11.68 -13.22 -7.25
C TYR A 158 -10.52 -12.36 -7.75
N THR A 159 -10.43 -12.21 -9.07
CA THR A 159 -9.50 -11.28 -9.71
C THR A 159 -10.19 -10.58 -10.88
N THR A 160 -9.59 -9.51 -11.39
CA THR A 160 -10.18 -8.73 -12.48
C THR A 160 -9.26 -8.69 -13.68
N LEU A 161 -9.82 -8.86 -14.88
CA LEU A 161 -9.17 -8.57 -16.14
C LEU A 161 -9.81 -7.30 -16.69
N ALA A 162 -9.03 -6.29 -17.03
CA ALA A 162 -9.57 -5.07 -17.61
C ALA A 162 -8.69 -4.50 -18.72
N ARG A 163 -9.34 -3.82 -19.65
CA ARG A 163 -8.71 -3.10 -20.76
C ARG A 163 -8.26 -1.72 -20.26
N GLY A 164 -7.00 -1.38 -20.49
CA GLY A 164 -6.44 -0.06 -20.23
C GLY A 164 -6.69 0.92 -21.37
N TYR A 165 -6.29 2.18 -21.16
CA TYR A 165 -6.50 3.28 -22.11
C TYR A 165 -5.87 3.07 -23.49
N ASN A 166 -4.79 2.29 -23.55
CA ASN A 166 -4.04 1.97 -24.76
C ASN A 166 -4.47 0.64 -25.41
N ASP A 167 -5.69 0.17 -25.10
CA ASP A 167 -6.25 -1.13 -25.52
C ASP A 167 -5.43 -2.35 -25.05
N GLU A 168 -4.50 -2.17 -24.11
CA GLU A 168 -3.76 -3.26 -23.49
C GLU A 168 -4.55 -3.88 -22.35
N TRP A 169 -4.41 -5.19 -22.16
CA TRP A 169 -5.11 -5.92 -21.11
C TRP A 169 -4.25 -6.10 -19.87
N PHE A 170 -4.88 -5.98 -18.72
CA PHE A 170 -4.23 -6.11 -17.42
C PHE A 170 -5.02 -7.09 -16.55
N TRP A 171 -4.29 -7.96 -15.86
CA TRP A 171 -4.81 -8.82 -14.82
C TRP A 171 -4.47 -8.24 -13.46
N PHE A 172 -5.50 -7.86 -12.73
CA PHE A 172 -5.47 -7.29 -11.38
C PHE A 172 -5.79 -8.40 -10.38
N ASN A 173 -4.76 -8.90 -9.74
CA ASN A 173 -4.81 -9.94 -8.72
C ASN A 173 -4.36 -9.33 -7.38
N ASP A 174 -5.31 -8.76 -6.63
CA ASP A 174 -5.07 -8.02 -5.40
C ASP A 174 -4.04 -6.90 -5.57
N SER A 175 -2.89 -7.01 -4.89
CA SER A 175 -1.77 -6.06 -4.95
C SER A 175 -0.87 -6.27 -6.17
N TYR A 176 -1.12 -7.31 -6.97
CA TYR A 176 -0.32 -7.67 -8.14
C TYR A 176 -1.05 -7.31 -9.44
N VAL A 177 -0.42 -6.50 -10.28
CA VAL A 177 -0.92 -6.14 -11.60
C VAL A 177 0.04 -6.65 -12.66
N LYS A 178 -0.49 -7.37 -13.64
CA LYS A 178 0.28 -7.92 -14.75
C LYS A 178 -0.37 -7.61 -16.08
N LYS A 179 0.41 -7.07 -17.01
CA LYS A 179 -0.01 -6.94 -18.41
C LYS A 179 -0.14 -8.34 -19.04
N VAL A 180 -1.25 -8.57 -19.73
CA VAL A 180 -1.58 -9.81 -20.44
C VAL A 180 -2.02 -9.49 -21.86
N ASN A 181 -1.96 -10.47 -22.76
CA ASN A 181 -2.58 -10.33 -24.07
C ASN A 181 -4.09 -10.62 -23.97
N PHE A 182 -4.84 -10.16 -24.97
CA PHE A 182 -6.30 -10.29 -24.98
C PHE A 182 -6.77 -11.75 -25.06
N ASP A 183 -6.13 -12.57 -25.88
CA ASP A 183 -6.48 -13.99 -26.03
C ASP A 183 -6.37 -14.75 -24.71
N PHE A 184 -5.33 -14.47 -23.93
CA PHE A 184 -5.14 -15.02 -22.59
C PHE A 184 -6.22 -14.54 -21.62
N ALA A 185 -6.62 -13.27 -21.70
CA ALA A 185 -7.70 -12.73 -20.87
C ALA A 185 -9.03 -13.45 -21.17
N LEU A 186 -9.38 -13.65 -22.45
CA LEU A 186 -10.57 -14.41 -22.84
C LEU A 186 -10.47 -15.88 -22.43
N GLN A 187 -9.30 -16.51 -22.59
CA GLN A 187 -9.09 -17.89 -22.18
C GLN A 187 -9.38 -18.09 -20.69
N LEU A 188 -8.90 -17.19 -19.82
CA LEU A 188 -9.19 -17.23 -18.38
C LEU A 188 -10.68 -17.01 -18.06
N ALA A 189 -11.40 -16.27 -18.90
CA ALA A 189 -12.81 -15.97 -18.68
C ALA A 189 -13.73 -17.13 -19.07
N ASN A 190 -13.37 -17.89 -20.10
CA ASN A 190 -14.22 -18.93 -20.67
C ASN A 190 -14.42 -20.13 -19.73
N GLY A 191 -13.40 -20.50 -18.94
CA GLY A 191 -13.41 -21.70 -18.11
C GLY A 191 -13.21 -22.98 -18.94
N GLY A 192 -13.83 -24.08 -18.50
CA GLY A 192 -13.78 -25.39 -19.18
C GLY A 192 -13.01 -26.47 -18.43
N ASN A 193 -12.13 -26.09 -17.50
CA ASN A 193 -11.40 -27.01 -16.63
C ASN A 193 -11.90 -26.91 -15.19
N PRO A 194 -12.04 -28.04 -14.46
CA PRO A 194 -12.39 -28.01 -13.04
C PRO A 194 -11.42 -27.17 -12.21
N ASN A 195 -11.95 -26.32 -11.33
CA ASN A 195 -11.19 -25.41 -10.45
C ASN A 195 -10.26 -24.41 -11.18
N ASP A 196 -10.53 -24.12 -12.46
CA ASP A 196 -9.83 -23.07 -13.19
C ASP A 196 -10.49 -21.71 -12.97
N TRP A 197 -9.85 -20.67 -13.50
CA TRP A 197 -10.45 -19.36 -13.61
C TRP A 197 -11.63 -19.39 -14.58
N ASN A 198 -12.69 -18.67 -14.22
CA ASN A 198 -13.80 -18.39 -15.13
C ASN A 198 -14.54 -17.13 -14.73
N ALA A 199 -15.16 -16.46 -15.69
CA ALA A 199 -15.83 -15.18 -15.47
C ALA A 199 -17.15 -15.33 -14.70
N PHE A 200 -17.39 -14.43 -13.76
CA PHE A 200 -18.67 -14.25 -13.07
C PHE A 200 -19.38 -12.98 -13.51
N VAL A 201 -18.62 -11.92 -13.82
CA VAL A 201 -19.18 -10.65 -14.30
C VAL A 201 -18.42 -10.21 -15.53
N LEU A 202 -19.14 -9.74 -16.55
CA LEU A 202 -18.61 -9.20 -17.79
C LEU A 202 -19.05 -7.75 -17.95
N LEU A 203 -18.14 -6.91 -18.42
CA LEU A 203 -18.37 -5.51 -18.72
C LEU A 203 -18.13 -5.26 -20.20
N TYR A 204 -19.15 -4.69 -20.84
CA TYR A 204 -19.18 -4.35 -22.26
C TYR A 204 -19.51 -2.86 -22.44
N GLU A 205 -18.86 -2.18 -23.39
CA GLU A 205 -19.09 -0.76 -23.67
C GLU A 205 -19.32 -0.52 -25.16
N LYS A 206 -20.28 0.35 -25.50
CA LYS A 206 -20.47 0.91 -26.83
C LYS A 206 -19.40 1.96 -27.10
N HIS A 207 -18.69 1.81 -28.22
CA HIS A 207 -17.66 2.75 -28.66
C HIS A 207 -16.71 3.17 -27.51
N PRO A 208 -15.92 2.23 -26.95
CA PRO A 208 -14.98 2.54 -25.88
C PRO A 208 -14.00 3.60 -26.37
N THR A 209 -14.30 4.85 -26.06
CA THR A 209 -13.50 6.01 -26.40
C THR A 209 -12.80 6.41 -25.12
N TYR A 210 -11.69 5.73 -24.88
CA TYR A 210 -10.77 6.13 -23.83
C TYR A 210 -10.13 7.43 -24.27
N SER A 211 -10.59 8.54 -23.69
CA SER A 211 -9.73 9.72 -23.66
C SER A 211 -8.51 9.32 -22.85
N GLU A 212 -7.30 9.63 -23.36
CA GLU A 212 -6.11 9.57 -22.51
C GLU A 212 -6.46 10.28 -21.19
N PRO A 213 -6.11 9.71 -20.04
CA PRO A 213 -6.35 10.39 -18.78
C PRO A 213 -5.68 11.76 -18.91
N ILE A 214 -6.48 12.83 -18.94
CA ILE A 214 -5.99 14.22 -18.91
C ILE A 214 -5.39 14.42 -17.53
N ASP A 215 -4.24 13.83 -17.20
CA ASP A 215 -3.60 13.84 -15.89
C ASP A 215 -4.58 13.78 -14.71
N ARG A 216 -5.69 13.04 -14.85
CA ARG A 216 -6.69 12.82 -13.80
C ARG A 216 -6.37 11.51 -13.11
N VAL A 217 -5.17 11.45 -12.54
CA VAL A 217 -5.12 10.91 -11.18
C VAL A 217 -5.97 11.90 -10.39
N PRO A 218 -7.12 11.53 -9.78
CA PRO A 218 -7.61 12.34 -8.69
C PRO A 218 -6.45 12.30 -7.70
N SER A 219 -5.66 13.37 -7.64
CA SER A 219 -4.63 13.44 -6.63
C SER A 219 -5.33 13.18 -5.31
N THR A 220 -4.62 12.63 -4.33
CA THR A 220 -5.16 12.49 -2.98
C THR A 220 -5.82 13.81 -2.53
N ASP A 221 -5.34 14.95 -3.03
CA ASP A 221 -5.92 16.28 -2.88
C ASP A 221 -7.32 16.47 -3.51
N GLN A 222 -7.63 15.86 -4.66
CA GLN A 222 -8.98 15.92 -5.26
C GLN A 222 -10.00 15.06 -4.52
N MET A 223 -9.60 13.90 -3.99
CA MET A 223 -10.46 13.08 -3.10
C MET A 223 -10.66 13.76 -1.75
N ILE A 224 -9.59 14.30 -1.16
CA ILE A 224 -9.65 15.12 0.07
C ILE A 224 -10.54 16.34 -0.19
N SER A 225 -10.39 17.04 -1.31
CA SER A 225 -11.23 18.19 -1.69
C SER A 225 -12.71 17.84 -1.74
N LYS A 226 -13.08 16.75 -2.41
CA LYS A 226 -14.50 16.40 -2.60
C LYS A 226 -15.17 15.78 -1.38
N VAL A 227 -14.45 14.95 -0.64
CA VAL A 227 -15.03 14.14 0.46
C VAL A 227 -14.82 14.78 1.81
N VAL A 228 -13.66 15.42 2.04
CA VAL A 228 -13.30 16.00 3.33
C VAL A 228 -13.53 17.51 3.33
N VAL A 229 -13.01 18.27 2.35
CA VAL A 229 -13.10 19.73 2.36
C VAL A 229 -14.52 20.25 2.14
N HIS A 230 -15.34 19.49 1.41
CA HIS A 230 -16.75 19.84 1.16
C HIS A 230 -17.74 19.11 2.10
N SER A 231 -17.29 18.39 3.13
CA SER A 231 -18.20 17.82 4.12
C SER A 231 -18.67 18.87 5.14
N VAL A 232 -19.90 18.69 5.62
CA VAL A 232 -20.51 19.56 6.64
C VAL A 232 -19.72 19.47 7.95
N GLU A 233 -19.16 18.30 8.25
CA GLU A 233 -18.38 18.00 9.44
C GLU A 233 -17.04 18.76 9.44
N PHE A 234 -16.31 18.74 8.32
CA PHE A 234 -15.06 19.50 8.19
C PHE A 234 -15.31 21.00 8.26
N TYR A 235 -16.39 21.48 7.63
CA TYR A 235 -16.82 22.87 7.74
C TYR A 235 -17.08 23.28 9.20
N ASN A 236 -17.79 22.46 9.97
CA ASN A 236 -18.08 22.75 11.38
C ASN A 236 -16.81 22.73 12.23
N ILE A 237 -15.88 21.81 11.97
CA ILE A 237 -14.57 21.76 12.64
C ILE A 237 -13.78 23.04 12.34
N MET A 238 -13.61 23.40 11.08
CA MET A 238 -12.86 24.61 10.70
C MET A 238 -13.49 25.88 11.28
N LYS A 239 -14.81 26.01 11.22
CA LYS A 239 -15.55 27.14 11.81
C LYS A 239 -15.35 27.25 13.31
N SER A 240 -15.31 26.12 14.03
CA SER A 240 -15.06 26.11 15.47
C SER A 240 -13.61 26.43 15.84
N LEU A 241 -12.65 26.22 14.93
CA LEU A 241 -11.23 26.50 15.15
C LEU A 241 -10.84 27.97 14.90
N ILE A 242 -11.64 28.72 14.12
CA ILE A 242 -11.34 30.11 13.75
C ILE A 242 -11.09 31.03 14.96
N PRO A 243 -11.90 31.02 16.04
CA PRO A 243 -11.65 31.86 17.21
C PRO A 243 -10.31 31.53 17.89
N TYR A 244 -10.00 30.24 18.05
CA TYR A 244 -8.76 29.78 18.69
C TYR A 244 -7.52 30.11 17.85
N LEU A 245 -7.62 29.99 16.52
CA LEU A 245 -6.54 30.33 15.62
C LEU A 245 -6.31 31.84 15.56
N SER A 246 -7.33 32.66 15.77
CA SER A 246 -7.19 34.13 15.79
C SER A 246 -6.32 34.57 16.98
N ASP A 247 -6.50 33.93 18.13
CA ASP A 247 -5.75 34.23 19.37
C ASP A 247 -4.41 33.47 19.50
N ALA A 248 -4.12 32.52 18.60
CA ALA A 248 -2.90 31.73 18.64
C ALA A 248 -1.64 32.54 18.31
N ASP A 249 -0.49 32.09 18.85
CA ASP A 249 0.81 32.69 18.55
C ASP A 249 1.25 32.42 17.09
N SER A 250 2.25 33.18 16.64
CA SER A 250 2.73 33.14 15.25
C SER A 250 3.30 31.79 14.82
N GLN A 251 3.89 31.02 15.75
CA GLN A 251 4.45 29.71 15.45
C GLN A 251 3.34 28.66 15.29
N THR A 252 2.33 28.69 16.16
CA THR A 252 1.14 27.84 16.07
C THR A 252 0.36 28.10 14.78
N LYS A 253 0.15 29.37 14.42
CA LYS A 253 -0.46 29.78 13.15
C LYS A 253 0.33 29.27 11.93
N LYS A 254 1.67 29.35 11.98
CA LYS A 254 2.56 28.86 10.91
C LYS A 254 2.54 27.34 10.79
N MET A 255 2.56 26.60 11.89
CA MET A 255 2.44 25.14 11.89
C MET A 255 1.09 24.70 11.31
N PHE A 256 0.00 25.34 11.72
CA PHE A 256 -1.33 25.06 11.19
C PHE A 256 -1.41 25.30 9.68
N LEU A 257 -0.89 26.43 9.19
CA LEU A 257 -0.84 26.73 7.76
C LEU A 257 0.02 25.74 6.97
N ASN A 258 1.15 25.30 7.52
CA ASN A 258 2.00 24.30 6.85
C ASN A 258 1.33 22.92 6.78
N SER A 259 0.53 22.57 7.78
CA SER A 259 -0.18 21.29 7.84
C SER A 259 -1.47 21.27 7.02
N PHE A 260 -2.15 22.41 6.86
CA PHE A 260 -3.50 22.47 6.26
C PHE A 260 -3.61 23.46 5.09
N GLY A 261 -2.51 24.06 4.63
CA GLY A 261 -2.52 25.15 3.64
C GLY A 261 -3.18 24.78 2.31
N GLU A 262 -2.90 23.59 1.78
CA GLU A 262 -3.54 23.11 0.54
C GLU A 262 -5.05 22.86 0.71
N VAL A 263 -5.46 22.39 1.89
CA VAL A 263 -6.86 22.17 2.22
C VAL A 263 -7.63 23.50 2.37
N ILE A 264 -7.00 24.50 2.99
CA ILE A 264 -7.58 25.85 3.18
C ILE A 264 -7.79 26.55 1.83
N LYS A 265 -6.88 26.36 0.85
CA LYS A 265 -7.01 26.93 -0.50
C LYS A 265 -8.24 26.44 -1.25
N LEU A 266 -8.74 25.24 -0.90
CA LEU A 266 -9.88 24.58 -1.54
C LEU A 266 -11.20 24.83 -0.80
N SER A 267 -11.18 25.55 0.33
CA SER A 267 -12.35 25.85 1.15
C SER A 267 -13.21 26.98 0.54
N PRO A 268 -14.56 26.89 0.57
CA PRO A 268 -15.44 27.97 0.14
C PRO A 268 -15.23 29.30 0.87
N ASP A 269 -14.78 29.26 2.12
CA ASP A 269 -14.54 30.44 2.99
C ASP A 269 -13.05 30.78 3.11
N ARG A 270 -12.26 30.46 2.07
CA ARG A 270 -10.80 30.72 2.01
C ARG A 270 -10.45 32.14 2.45
N ASP A 271 -11.23 33.15 2.06
CA ASP A 271 -10.91 34.54 2.36
C ASP A 271 -11.12 34.90 3.84
N LEU A 272 -12.12 34.33 4.51
CA LEU A 272 -12.33 34.49 5.96
C LEU A 272 -11.22 33.82 6.77
N LEU A 273 -10.80 32.62 6.35
CA LEU A 273 -9.69 31.88 6.97
C LEU A 273 -8.35 32.59 6.74
N LEU A 274 -8.09 33.07 5.52
CA LEU A 274 -6.90 33.87 5.22
C LEU A 274 -6.93 35.23 5.93
N GLN A 275 -8.09 35.84 6.14
CA GLN A 275 -8.24 37.09 6.89
C GLN A 275 -7.93 36.89 8.38
N ALA A 276 -8.41 35.81 8.99
CA ALA A 276 -8.05 35.42 10.36
C ALA A 276 -6.54 35.13 10.53
N LEU A 277 -5.87 34.70 9.45
CA LEU A 277 -4.45 34.35 9.44
C LEU A 277 -3.54 35.50 8.96
N LYS A 278 -4.09 36.58 8.40
CA LYS A 278 -3.34 37.70 7.79
C LYS A 278 -2.86 38.75 8.78
N GLU A 279 -2.94 38.50 10.08
CA GLU A 279 -2.20 39.32 11.05
C GLU A 279 -0.70 38.96 11.06
N LYS A 280 0.02 39.69 10.19
CA LYS A 280 1.48 39.96 10.08
C LYS A 280 2.36 39.10 9.15
N LYS A 281 2.61 39.69 7.96
CA LYS A 281 3.88 39.98 7.25
C LYS A 281 4.95 38.90 7.00
N THR A 282 4.70 37.61 7.22
CA THR A 282 5.76 36.57 7.14
C THR A 282 5.63 35.59 5.96
N ILE A 283 4.57 35.69 5.15
CA ILE A 283 4.26 34.70 4.09
C ILE A 283 4.87 35.04 2.72
N GLU A 284 5.31 36.29 2.49
CA GLU A 284 5.84 36.76 1.20
C GLU A 284 7.38 36.65 1.09
N SER A 285 8.00 35.58 1.62
CA SER A 285 9.45 35.37 1.46
C SER A 285 9.75 34.52 0.21
N PRO A 286 10.60 34.98 -0.73
CA PRO A 286 11.05 34.20 -1.89
C PRO A 286 11.69 32.84 -1.55
N THR A 287 12.16 32.67 -0.31
CA THR A 287 12.72 31.39 0.17
C THR A 287 11.66 30.29 0.30
N PHE A 288 10.39 30.65 0.56
CA PHE A 288 9.32 29.69 0.78
C PHE A 288 8.92 28.95 -0.51
N GLU A 289 8.81 29.67 -1.62
CA GLU A 289 8.44 29.09 -2.92
C GLU A 289 9.54 28.16 -3.48
N GLY A 290 10.81 28.55 -3.32
CA GLY A 290 11.96 27.70 -3.66
C GLY A 290 12.05 26.42 -2.79
N GLU A 291 11.73 26.51 -1.51
CA GLU A 291 11.70 25.37 -0.59
C GLU A 291 10.61 24.36 -0.96
N VAL A 292 9.41 24.83 -1.29
CA VAL A 292 8.27 23.99 -1.73
C VAL A 292 8.58 23.27 -3.04
N MET A 293 9.08 23.99 -4.05
CA MET A 293 9.45 23.39 -5.35
C MET A 293 10.53 22.31 -5.22
N THR A 294 11.49 22.52 -4.32
CA THR A 294 12.59 21.56 -4.09
C THR A 294 12.07 20.27 -3.44
N LEU A 295 11.10 20.38 -2.51
CA LEU A 295 10.49 19.23 -1.84
C LEU A 295 9.65 18.37 -2.80
N GLU A 296 8.86 18.99 -3.67
CA GLU A 296 8.09 18.25 -4.68
C GLU A 296 8.98 17.48 -5.66
N LYS A 297 10.08 18.09 -6.12
CA LYS A 297 11.02 17.44 -7.04
C LYS A 297 11.81 16.32 -6.35
N THR A 298 12.11 16.47 -5.06
CA THR A 298 12.72 15.42 -4.25
C THR A 298 11.82 14.17 -4.22
N ASN A 299 10.55 14.35 -3.91
CA ASN A 299 9.58 13.25 -3.87
C ASN A 299 9.40 12.58 -5.24
N ARG A 300 9.30 13.37 -6.32
CA ARG A 300 9.16 12.84 -7.69
C ARG A 300 10.37 12.03 -8.12
N TYR A 301 11.59 12.54 -7.91
CA TYR A 301 12.81 11.81 -8.27
C TYR A 301 12.94 10.48 -7.52
N ILE A 302 12.66 10.45 -6.22
CA ILE A 302 12.70 9.22 -5.41
C ILE A 302 11.64 8.21 -5.86
N LYS A 303 10.47 8.66 -6.33
CA LYS A 303 9.41 7.78 -6.84
C LYS A 303 9.72 7.26 -8.25
N ILE A 304 10.03 8.16 -9.18
CA ILE A 304 9.97 7.90 -10.63
C ILE A 304 11.37 7.75 -11.24
N GLY A 305 12.37 8.48 -10.72
CA GLY A 305 13.78 8.26 -11.09
C GLY A 305 14.18 8.82 -12.45
N LYS A 306 13.44 9.79 -13.00
CA LYS A 306 13.78 10.44 -14.27
C LYS A 306 15.08 11.25 -14.15
N VAL A 307 15.91 11.19 -15.19
CA VAL A 307 17.24 11.83 -15.22
C VAL A 307 17.13 13.35 -15.26
N GLU A 308 16.07 13.88 -15.89
CA GLU A 308 15.79 15.30 -15.98
C GLU A 308 15.43 15.89 -14.61
N GLU A 309 14.59 15.19 -13.84
CA GLU A 309 14.19 15.58 -12.48
C GLU A 309 15.39 15.57 -11.51
N ARG A 310 16.31 14.62 -11.68
CA ARG A 310 17.57 14.54 -10.92
C ARG A 310 18.40 15.80 -11.07
N ASN A 311 18.63 16.22 -12.33
CA ASN A 311 19.52 17.35 -12.62
C ASN A 311 18.93 18.67 -12.10
N GLU A 312 17.63 18.88 -12.27
CA GLU A 312 16.93 20.05 -11.75
C GLU A 312 16.89 20.07 -10.22
N LEU A 313 16.61 18.93 -9.58
CA LEU A 313 16.68 18.79 -8.13
C LEU A 313 18.06 19.13 -7.60
N PHE A 314 19.12 18.67 -8.27
CA PHE A 314 20.49 18.88 -7.82
C PHE A 314 20.96 20.33 -7.98
N ILE A 315 20.42 21.07 -8.96
CA ILE A 315 20.63 22.51 -9.07
C ILE A 315 19.98 23.23 -7.87
N LEU A 316 18.73 22.87 -7.53
CA LEU A 316 18.00 23.47 -6.41
C LEU A 316 18.63 23.16 -5.04
N LEU A 317 19.04 21.91 -4.83
CA LEU A 317 19.71 21.49 -3.59
C LEU A 317 21.08 22.17 -3.40
N ALA A 318 21.79 22.47 -4.50
CA ALA A 318 23.05 23.21 -4.43
C ALA A 318 22.87 24.68 -4.02
N GLN A 319 21.68 25.24 -4.25
CA GLN A 319 21.33 26.63 -3.92
C GLN A 319 20.70 26.77 -2.53
N SER A 320 20.26 25.65 -1.91
CA SER A 320 19.55 25.70 -0.64
C SER A 320 20.49 25.83 0.57
N SER A 321 20.21 26.82 1.42
CA SER A 321 20.96 27.06 2.65
C SER A 321 20.56 26.14 3.81
N ASN A 322 19.45 25.41 3.72
CA ASN A 322 18.88 24.64 4.84
C ASN A 322 18.83 23.13 4.60
N LYS A 323 20.01 22.54 4.43
CA LYS A 323 20.24 21.12 4.10
C LYS A 323 19.60 20.15 5.10
N THR A 324 19.60 20.49 6.39
CA THR A 324 19.06 19.64 7.48
C THR A 324 17.56 19.38 7.33
N VAL A 325 16.78 20.36 6.85
CA VAL A 325 15.34 20.20 6.62
C VAL A 325 15.07 19.16 5.51
N TYR A 326 15.86 19.17 4.44
CA TYR A 326 15.71 18.19 3.35
C TYR A 326 16.08 16.79 3.78
N ILE A 327 17.14 16.64 4.58
CA ILE A 327 17.56 15.34 5.08
C ILE A 327 16.50 14.79 6.04
N SER A 328 15.95 15.62 6.94
CA SER A 328 14.84 15.22 7.82
C SER A 328 13.60 14.80 7.02
N LYS A 329 13.27 15.50 5.93
CA LYS A 329 12.12 15.17 5.08
C LYS A 329 12.34 13.96 4.20
N LEU A 330 13.56 13.75 3.72
CA LEU A 330 13.96 12.54 3.01
C LEU A 330 13.84 11.34 3.95
N VAL A 331 14.33 11.47 5.19
CA VAL A 331 14.15 10.46 6.23
C VAL A 331 12.66 10.23 6.46
N ASP A 332 11.86 11.24 6.82
CA ASP A 332 10.40 11.10 7.01
C ASP A 332 9.72 10.38 5.82
N TYR A 333 10.09 10.73 4.59
CA TYR A 333 9.56 10.14 3.37
C TYR A 333 9.96 8.66 3.21
N LEU A 334 11.24 8.31 3.44
CA LEU A 334 11.69 6.92 3.44
C LEU A 334 10.96 6.14 4.54
N LEU A 335 10.82 6.70 5.75
CA LEU A 335 10.11 6.05 6.86
C LEU A 335 8.62 5.82 6.54
N THR A 336 7.98 6.74 5.81
CA THR A 336 6.55 6.65 5.47
C THR A 336 6.27 5.70 4.30
N GLU A 337 7.12 5.72 3.27
CA GLU A 337 6.87 4.95 2.03
C GLU A 337 7.52 3.55 2.04
N PHE A 338 8.43 3.27 2.97
CA PHE A 338 9.05 1.94 3.13
C PHE A 338 8.10 0.89 3.74
N VAL A 339 7.04 1.31 4.44
CA VAL A 339 6.19 0.40 5.22
C VAL A 339 5.47 -0.64 4.34
N ASP A 340 5.19 -0.29 3.08
CA ASP A 340 4.24 -1.03 2.23
C ASP A 340 4.79 -1.49 0.85
N LYS A 341 6.10 -1.36 0.56
CA LYS A 341 6.64 -1.58 -0.82
C LYS A 341 7.65 -2.74 -0.95
N MET A 342 7.63 -3.38 -2.13
CA MET A 342 8.39 -4.59 -2.48
C MET A 342 9.93 -4.40 -2.54
N PRO A 343 10.74 -5.45 -2.24
CA PRO A 343 12.21 -5.38 -2.17
C PRO A 343 12.95 -4.83 -3.40
N SER A 344 12.46 -5.12 -4.61
CA SER A 344 13.07 -4.64 -5.86
C SER A 344 12.89 -3.12 -6.05
N PHE A 345 11.76 -2.58 -5.60
CA PHE A 345 11.47 -1.15 -5.61
C PHE A 345 12.34 -0.43 -4.58
N LEU A 346 12.52 -1.04 -3.40
CA LEU A 346 13.38 -0.54 -2.33
C LEU A 346 14.82 -0.35 -2.80
N LYS A 347 15.40 -1.27 -3.57
CA LYS A 347 16.77 -1.14 -4.09
C LYS A 347 16.97 0.10 -4.97
N SER A 348 15.99 0.41 -5.84
CA SER A 348 16.09 1.60 -6.70
C SER A 348 15.80 2.90 -5.94
N MET A 349 14.86 2.90 -5.00
CA MET A 349 14.61 4.04 -4.11
C MET A 349 15.83 4.34 -3.25
N PHE A 350 16.46 3.29 -2.74
CA PHE A 350 17.68 3.34 -1.94
C PHE A 350 18.85 3.94 -2.70
N SER A 351 19.09 3.51 -3.94
CA SER A 351 20.13 4.11 -4.79
C SER A 351 19.90 5.61 -4.98
N ARG A 352 18.65 6.02 -5.21
CA ARG A 352 18.29 7.42 -5.44
C ARG A 352 18.36 8.27 -4.16
N ALA A 353 17.97 7.71 -3.01
CA ALA A 353 18.12 8.37 -1.72
C ALA A 353 19.60 8.62 -1.39
N ASN A 354 20.48 7.66 -1.69
CA ASN A 354 21.92 7.85 -1.56
C ASN A 354 22.46 8.96 -2.46
N GLU A 355 22.05 9.00 -3.74
CA GLU A 355 22.48 10.06 -4.64
C GLU A 355 22.06 11.46 -4.15
N ILE A 356 20.87 11.58 -3.56
CA ILE A 356 20.39 12.84 -2.97
C ILE A 356 21.22 13.19 -1.73
N LEU A 357 21.46 12.23 -0.83
CA LEU A 357 22.25 12.45 0.38
C LEU A 357 23.69 12.86 0.07
N GLU A 358 24.36 12.16 -0.84
CA GLU A 358 25.72 12.51 -1.31
C GLU A 358 25.77 13.94 -1.83
N LYS A 359 24.71 14.38 -2.53
CA LYS A 359 24.64 15.73 -3.11
C LYS A 359 24.33 16.82 -2.07
N VAL A 360 23.45 16.54 -1.11
CA VAL A 360 23.08 17.49 -0.05
C VAL A 360 24.23 17.68 0.92
N VAL A 361 24.85 16.59 1.34
CA VAL A 361 25.83 16.57 2.44
C VAL A 361 27.23 16.94 1.96
N GLY A 362 27.60 16.56 0.73
CA GLY A 362 29.01 16.53 0.34
C GLY A 362 29.79 15.54 1.21
N ASN A 363 31.11 15.73 1.37
CA ASN A 363 31.97 14.86 2.21
C ASN A 363 31.99 15.25 3.71
N GLY A 364 31.00 16.00 4.24
CA GLY A 364 31.02 16.53 5.61
C GLY A 364 29.97 15.93 6.56
N PRO A 365 30.06 16.14 7.89
CA PRO A 365 29.06 15.66 8.88
C PRO A 365 27.73 16.43 8.80
N ILE A 366 26.64 15.84 9.31
CA ILE A 366 25.32 16.47 9.39
C ILE A 366 24.93 16.72 10.86
N ASP A 367 24.71 17.98 11.22
CA ASP A 367 24.17 18.38 12.53
C ASP A 367 22.63 18.53 12.49
N GLY A 368 21.95 18.08 13.56
CA GLY A 368 20.56 18.48 13.86
C GLY A 368 19.43 17.57 13.36
N LEU A 369 19.69 16.29 13.12
CA LEU A 369 18.65 15.31 12.74
C LEU A 369 17.83 14.86 13.97
N PRO A 370 16.49 14.70 13.85
CA PRO A 370 15.63 14.19 14.92
C PRO A 370 15.78 12.66 15.06
N LEU A 371 16.78 12.23 15.84
CA LEU A 371 17.06 10.82 16.10
C LEU A 371 15.84 10.09 16.70
N ASP A 372 15.04 10.79 17.51
CA ASP A 372 13.81 10.29 18.13
C ASP A 372 12.75 9.78 17.12
N LYS A 373 12.67 10.37 15.92
CA LYS A 373 11.75 9.90 14.87
C LYS A 373 12.22 8.64 14.16
N ILE A 374 13.54 8.53 13.98
CA ILE A 374 14.20 7.30 13.54
C ILE A 374 13.95 6.20 14.57
N ASP A 375 13.94 6.62 15.84
CA ASP A 375 13.47 5.96 17.05
C ASP A 375 12.21 5.15 16.89
N GLU A 376 11.17 5.95 16.69
CA GLU A 376 9.80 5.49 16.57
C GLU A 376 9.65 4.54 15.38
N PHE A 377 10.29 4.84 14.23
CA PHE A 377 10.25 3.97 13.06
C PHE A 377 10.92 2.61 13.31
N VAL A 378 12.14 2.59 13.85
CA VAL A 378 12.87 1.34 14.12
C VAL A 378 12.07 0.46 15.08
N LEU A 379 11.44 1.06 16.09
CA LEU A 379 10.58 0.35 17.04
C LEU A 379 9.28 -0.16 16.40
N GLN A 380 8.61 0.66 15.57
CA GLN A 380 7.36 0.27 14.91
C GLN A 380 7.55 -0.82 13.84
N GLN A 381 8.70 -0.86 13.17
CA GLN A 381 9.00 -1.87 12.16
C GLN A 381 9.59 -3.15 12.77
N ARG A 382 10.11 -3.09 14.00
CA ARG A 382 10.70 -4.22 14.72
C ARG A 382 9.81 -5.47 14.71
N ASP A 383 8.51 -5.31 14.92
CA ASP A 383 7.56 -6.43 14.97
C ASP A 383 7.05 -6.86 13.58
N LYS A 384 7.17 -5.98 12.58
CA LYS A 384 6.77 -6.21 11.18
C LYS A 384 7.89 -6.82 10.32
N CYS A 385 9.15 -6.75 10.78
CA CYS A 385 10.33 -7.21 10.05
C CYS A 385 10.48 -8.73 9.88
N VAL A 386 9.59 -9.55 10.44
CA VAL A 386 9.62 -11.01 10.26
C VAL A 386 9.41 -11.41 8.79
N SER A 387 8.77 -10.56 7.97
CA SER A 387 8.50 -10.82 6.55
C SER A 387 9.48 -10.19 5.56
N TYR A 388 10.43 -9.36 6.00
CA TYR A 388 11.35 -8.62 5.12
C TYR A 388 12.76 -9.24 5.11
N CYS A 389 13.50 -9.08 4.01
CA CYS A 389 14.91 -9.47 3.96
C CYS A 389 15.70 -8.52 4.88
N ALA A 390 16.02 -8.97 6.10
CA ALA A 390 16.64 -8.11 7.11
C ALA A 390 17.93 -7.41 6.63
N THR A 391 18.60 -7.95 5.61
CA THR A 391 19.72 -7.31 4.90
C THR A 391 19.40 -5.88 4.45
N GLU A 392 18.20 -5.62 3.91
CA GLU A 392 17.81 -4.29 3.41
C GLU A 392 17.52 -3.31 4.55
N PHE A 393 16.89 -3.80 5.62
CA PHE A 393 16.68 -3.03 6.86
C PHE A 393 18.01 -2.66 7.51
N TYR A 394 18.93 -3.61 7.63
CA TYR A 394 20.26 -3.37 8.20
C TYR A 394 21.12 -2.45 7.32
N ASN A 395 20.98 -2.52 5.99
CA ASN A 395 21.62 -1.57 5.07
C ASN A 395 21.07 -0.15 5.23
N LEU A 396 19.76 0.00 5.46
CA LEU A 396 19.12 1.29 5.73
C LEU A 396 19.60 1.88 7.07
N VAL A 397 19.58 1.09 8.15
CA VAL A 397 20.13 1.50 9.46
C VAL A 397 21.61 1.84 9.34
N GLY A 398 22.40 1.04 8.62
CA GLY A 398 23.81 1.31 8.37
C GLY A 398 24.08 2.60 7.59
N LEU A 399 23.19 2.98 6.66
CA LEU A 399 23.27 4.23 5.91
C LEU A 399 22.84 5.44 6.71
N MET A 400 21.76 5.31 7.48
CA MET A 400 21.35 6.33 8.44
C MET A 400 22.54 6.61 9.36
N LEU A 401 23.17 5.57 9.91
CA LEU A 401 24.40 5.68 10.70
C LEU A 401 25.58 6.30 9.93
N LEU A 402 25.90 5.88 8.71
CA LEU A 402 26.95 6.47 7.87
C LEU A 402 26.79 7.99 7.63
N VAL A 403 25.55 8.44 7.49
CA VAL A 403 25.16 9.84 7.26
C VAL A 403 25.36 10.70 8.51
N PHE A 404 25.45 10.10 9.70
CA PHE A 404 25.51 10.84 10.96
C PHE A 404 26.88 11.41 11.32
N ASP A 405 28.02 10.89 10.85
CA ASP A 405 29.41 11.24 11.23
C ASP A 405 29.63 12.00 12.57
N ASN A 406 28.88 11.61 13.59
CA ASN A 406 28.79 12.32 14.85
C ASN A 406 28.88 11.26 15.94
N THR A 407 30.07 11.17 16.52
CA THR A 407 30.38 10.21 17.57
C THR A 407 29.72 10.56 18.90
N LYS A 408 29.06 11.73 19.03
CA LYS A 408 28.35 12.16 20.25
C LYS A 408 27.17 11.25 20.61
N ASP A 409 26.55 10.62 19.61
CA ASP A 409 25.39 9.74 19.80
C ASP A 409 25.75 8.24 19.84
N SER A 410 27.04 7.93 19.87
CA SER A 410 27.55 6.55 19.82
C SER A 410 26.94 5.62 20.87
N THR A 411 26.73 6.14 22.08
CA THR A 411 26.07 5.42 23.17
C THR A 411 24.66 4.97 22.78
N VAL A 412 23.89 5.87 22.20
CA VAL A 412 22.49 5.64 21.81
C VAL A 412 22.42 4.64 20.65
N VAL A 413 23.33 4.79 19.68
CA VAL A 413 23.45 3.88 18.53
C VAL A 413 23.76 2.44 18.97
N ILE A 414 24.75 2.24 19.85
CA ILE A 414 25.13 0.91 20.32
C ILE A 414 24.01 0.29 21.17
N GLU A 415 23.37 1.06 22.06
CA GLU A 415 22.30 0.55 22.91
C GLU A 415 21.07 0.13 22.11
N ARG A 416 20.77 0.80 21.00
CA ARG A 416 19.64 0.46 20.12
C ARG A 416 19.93 -0.68 19.15
N MET A 417 21.18 -0.84 18.74
CA MET A 417 21.62 -2.01 17.97
C MET A 417 21.64 -3.29 18.82
N ARG A 418 21.79 -3.15 20.15
CA ARG A 418 21.86 -4.28 21.08
C ARG A 418 20.64 -5.21 20.96
N PRO A 419 19.37 -4.78 21.03
CA PRO A 419 18.21 -5.66 20.82
C PRO A 419 18.14 -6.35 19.45
N SER A 420 18.55 -5.69 18.37
CA SER A 420 18.57 -6.28 17.03
C SER A 420 19.64 -7.36 16.91
N SER A 421 20.78 -7.15 17.58
CA SER A 421 21.79 -8.18 17.79
C SER A 421 21.28 -9.35 18.63
N LEU A 422 20.12 -9.24 19.30
CA LEU A 422 19.49 -10.32 20.06
C LEU A 422 18.46 -11.14 19.27
N GLN A 423 17.92 -10.59 18.18
CA GLN A 423 16.81 -11.16 17.41
C GLN A 423 17.32 -11.73 16.09
N LEU A 424 18.24 -12.67 16.18
CA LEU A 424 18.82 -13.24 14.98
C LEU A 424 17.85 -14.09 14.17
N PRO A 425 18.09 -14.18 12.85
CA PRO A 425 17.25 -14.91 11.93
C PRO A 425 17.07 -16.35 12.40
N LYS A 426 15.85 -16.71 12.77
CA LYS A 426 15.45 -18.11 12.79
C LYS A 426 15.23 -18.50 11.33
N SER A 427 16.30 -18.92 10.66
CA SER A 427 16.37 -19.31 9.23
C SER A 427 16.16 -18.18 8.20
N GLY A 428 17.09 -18.05 7.24
CA GLY A 428 16.85 -17.38 5.96
C GLY A 428 17.69 -16.13 5.63
N ILE A 429 18.35 -15.51 6.61
CA ILE A 429 19.22 -14.35 6.39
C ILE A 429 20.68 -14.78 6.42
N GLN A 430 21.48 -14.26 5.48
CA GLN A 430 22.91 -14.57 5.40
C GLN A 430 23.68 -13.85 6.50
N TRP A 431 24.22 -14.61 7.47
CA TRP A 431 25.12 -14.14 8.54
C TRP A 431 26.23 -13.17 8.08
N ALA A 432 26.64 -13.28 6.82
CA ALA A 432 27.62 -12.39 6.19
C ALA A 432 27.15 -10.93 6.10
N GLU A 433 25.89 -10.67 5.75
CA GLU A 433 25.37 -9.31 5.59
C GLU A 433 25.17 -8.63 6.94
N LEU A 434 24.64 -9.38 7.91
CA LEU A 434 24.53 -8.88 9.28
C LEU A 434 25.91 -8.51 9.85
N PHE A 435 26.93 -9.34 9.58
CA PHE A 435 28.28 -9.04 10.02
C PHE A 435 28.83 -7.75 9.42
N LYS A 436 28.53 -7.43 8.15
CA LYS A 436 28.96 -6.15 7.54
C LYS A 436 28.42 -4.95 8.30
N VAL A 437 27.15 -5.01 8.70
CA VAL A 437 26.48 -3.92 9.42
C VAL A 437 27.07 -3.77 10.82
N HIS A 438 27.20 -4.89 11.55
CA HIS A 438 27.84 -4.87 12.86
C HIS A 438 29.29 -4.38 12.80
N LYS A 439 30.07 -4.84 11.83
CA LYS A 439 31.45 -4.37 11.64
C LYS A 439 31.50 -2.86 11.45
N LEU A 440 30.61 -2.30 10.62
CA LEU A 440 30.55 -0.87 10.36
C LEU A 440 30.20 -0.08 11.63
N VAL A 441 29.14 -0.49 12.33
CA VAL A 441 28.70 0.17 13.57
C VAL A 441 29.78 0.08 14.65
N LEU A 442 30.38 -1.09 14.83
CA LEU A 442 31.37 -1.31 15.88
C LEU A 442 32.67 -0.57 15.60
N THR A 443 33.10 -0.51 14.34
CA THR A 443 34.33 0.23 13.99
C THR A 443 34.17 1.73 14.25
N ARG A 444 32.95 2.26 14.10
CA ARG A 444 32.70 3.70 14.13
C ARG A 444 32.21 4.23 15.48
N TYR A 445 31.30 3.53 16.14
CA TYR A 445 30.59 4.05 17.32
C TYR A 445 31.02 3.37 18.62
N TYR A 446 31.39 2.09 18.57
CA TYR A 446 31.73 1.36 19.78
C TYR A 446 32.81 2.04 20.64
N PRO A 447 33.91 2.60 20.09
CA PRO A 447 34.96 3.23 20.90
C PRO A 447 34.52 4.48 21.65
N HIS A 448 33.42 5.10 21.20
CA HIS A 448 32.91 6.37 21.73
C HIS A 448 31.65 6.18 22.59
N ALA A 449 31.11 4.96 22.68
CA ALA A 449 30.01 4.65 23.58
C ALA A 449 30.49 4.62 25.04
N ILE A 450 29.61 4.96 25.97
CA ILE A 450 29.94 4.82 27.41
C ILE A 450 30.19 3.36 27.78
N ILE A 451 31.08 3.17 28.75
CA ILE A 451 31.60 1.86 29.20
C ILE A 451 30.47 0.85 29.51
N ASP A 452 29.42 1.28 30.20
CA ASP A 452 28.29 0.41 30.57
C ASP A 452 27.59 -0.19 29.35
N ILE A 453 27.50 0.57 28.25
CA ILE A 453 26.81 0.16 27.03
C ILE A 453 27.71 -0.73 26.18
N GLN A 454 29.01 -0.42 26.13
CA GLN A 454 30.03 -1.32 25.57
C GLN A 454 29.96 -2.71 26.23
N TYR A 455 29.92 -2.74 27.57
CA TYR A 455 29.80 -3.97 28.35
C TYR A 455 28.50 -4.72 28.06
N LYS A 456 27.34 -4.05 28.17
CA LYS A 456 26.04 -4.67 27.93
C LYS A 456 25.91 -5.25 26.53
N TYR A 457 26.50 -4.59 25.52
CA TYR A 457 26.53 -5.09 24.15
C TYR A 457 27.35 -6.38 24.05
N LEU A 458 28.58 -6.40 24.58
CA LEU A 458 29.42 -7.60 24.57
C LEU A 458 28.82 -8.76 25.39
N GLN A 459 28.23 -8.46 26.55
CA GLN A 459 27.54 -9.44 27.38
C GLN A 459 26.34 -10.06 26.64
N SER A 460 25.60 -9.25 25.88
CA SER A 460 24.46 -9.69 25.06
C SER A 460 24.89 -10.67 23.97
N LEU A 461 25.99 -10.37 23.27
CA LEU A 461 26.57 -11.26 22.27
C LEU A 461 27.03 -12.59 22.91
N LEU A 462 27.68 -12.54 24.06
CA LEU A 462 28.12 -13.74 24.76
C LEU A 462 26.95 -14.61 25.24
N THR A 463 25.89 -14.02 25.76
CA THR A 463 24.80 -14.78 26.41
C THR A 463 23.91 -15.51 25.41
N LEU A 464 23.73 -14.96 24.21
CA LEU A 464 22.83 -15.55 23.21
C LEU A 464 23.43 -16.66 22.38
N TYR A 465 24.74 -16.63 22.14
CA TYR A 465 25.34 -17.36 21.01
C TYR A 465 26.13 -18.58 21.40
N VAL A 466 25.75 -19.12 22.54
CA VAL A 466 26.46 -20.20 23.19
C VAL A 466 26.10 -21.53 22.52
N GLY A 467 24.82 -21.75 22.14
CA GLY A 467 24.31 -23.06 21.73
C GLY A 467 24.33 -23.45 20.23
N ASN A 468 24.73 -22.60 19.28
CA ASN A 468 24.76 -22.92 17.85
C ASN A 468 26.10 -22.51 17.19
N LYS A 469 26.66 -23.39 16.36
CA LYS A 469 27.90 -23.19 15.59
C LYS A 469 27.90 -21.92 14.72
N GLU A 470 26.81 -21.60 14.04
CA GLU A 470 26.73 -20.42 13.17
C GLU A 470 26.80 -19.12 13.98
N SER A 471 26.13 -19.12 15.13
CA SER A 471 26.15 -18.04 16.09
C SER A 471 27.53 -17.84 16.71
N ALA A 472 28.20 -18.94 17.08
CA ALA A 472 29.58 -18.90 17.57
C ALA A 472 30.52 -18.28 16.52
N ALA A 473 30.40 -18.69 15.26
CA ALA A 473 31.20 -18.13 14.16
C ALA A 473 30.97 -16.63 13.94
N PHE A 474 29.75 -16.14 14.13
CA PHE A 474 29.45 -14.71 14.09
C PHE A 474 30.13 -13.94 15.23
N VAL A 475 30.00 -14.40 16.47
CA VAL A 475 30.61 -13.75 17.64
C VAL A 475 32.13 -13.73 17.55
N ILE A 476 32.75 -14.81 17.07
CA ILE A 476 34.19 -14.87 16.78
C ILE A 476 34.62 -13.70 15.88
N LYS A 477 33.90 -13.47 14.78
CA LYS A 477 34.21 -12.35 13.86
C LYS A 477 34.03 -10.99 14.53
N ILE A 478 33.06 -10.85 15.43
CA ILE A 478 32.87 -9.60 16.19
C ILE A 478 34.04 -9.36 17.15
N PHE A 479 34.51 -10.39 17.87
CA PHE A 479 35.70 -10.27 18.72
C PHE A 479 36.95 -9.89 17.93
N GLN A 480 37.12 -10.44 16.73
CA GLN A 480 38.22 -10.05 15.85
C GLN A 480 38.18 -8.57 15.47
N VAL A 481 36.99 -8.02 15.20
CA VAL A 481 36.81 -6.58 14.92
C VAL A 481 37.07 -5.74 16.17
N LEU A 482 36.60 -6.18 17.33
CA LEU A 482 36.72 -5.43 18.58
C LEU A 482 38.09 -5.52 19.25
N ARG A 483 38.93 -6.46 18.82
CA ARG A 483 40.26 -6.69 19.39
C ARG A 483 41.17 -5.46 19.34
N ILE A 484 40.96 -4.54 18.39
CA ILE A 484 41.78 -3.33 18.24
C ILE A 484 41.35 -2.17 19.16
N TYR A 485 40.23 -2.30 19.89
CA TYR A 485 39.71 -1.27 20.77
C TYR A 485 39.96 -1.65 22.23
N PRO A 486 40.80 -0.89 22.97
CA PRO A 486 41.05 -1.16 24.38
C PRO A 486 39.76 -1.05 25.21
N LEU A 487 39.49 -2.07 26.00
CA LEU A 487 38.41 -2.09 26.99
C LEU A 487 38.96 -1.71 28.37
N CYS A 488 38.14 -1.07 29.20
CA CYS A 488 38.54 -0.82 30.58
C CYS A 488 38.50 -2.12 31.42
N GLN A 489 39.28 -2.17 32.49
CA GLN A 489 39.43 -3.34 33.38
C GLN A 489 38.08 -3.92 33.84
N GLY A 490 37.12 -3.06 34.22
CA GLY A 490 35.81 -3.50 34.68
C GLY A 490 35.00 -4.26 33.63
N VAL A 491 35.11 -3.88 32.34
CA VAL A 491 34.47 -4.59 31.23
C VAL A 491 35.14 -5.96 31.03
N VAL A 492 36.48 -5.99 31.04
CA VAL A 492 37.25 -7.23 30.88
C VAL A 492 36.90 -8.24 31.98
N ASP A 493 36.85 -7.81 33.24
CA ASP A 493 36.52 -8.68 34.38
C ASP A 493 35.06 -9.15 34.34
N GLY A 494 34.13 -8.28 33.97
CA GLY A 494 32.73 -8.65 33.77
C GLY A 494 32.56 -9.74 32.69
N LEU A 495 33.28 -9.61 31.57
CA LEU A 495 33.21 -10.59 30.48
C LEU A 495 33.84 -11.93 30.87
N LYS A 496 34.97 -11.93 31.60
CA LYS A 496 35.57 -13.15 32.14
C LYS A 496 34.59 -13.90 33.05
N ASN A 497 33.94 -13.19 33.96
CA ASN A 497 32.94 -13.77 34.86
C ASN A 497 31.76 -14.37 34.09
N GLN A 498 31.27 -13.66 33.06
CA GLN A 498 30.21 -14.15 32.19
C GLN A 498 30.64 -15.42 31.43
N MET A 499 31.83 -15.44 30.84
CA MET A 499 32.32 -16.62 30.11
C MET A 499 32.52 -17.81 31.05
N MET A 500 33.06 -17.61 32.24
CA MET A 500 33.18 -18.67 33.26
C MET A 500 31.81 -19.29 33.60
N LEU A 501 30.77 -18.46 33.71
CA LEU A 501 29.41 -18.94 33.96
C LEU A 501 28.89 -19.76 32.78
N LEU A 502 29.15 -19.30 31.54
CA LEU A 502 28.73 -19.99 30.33
C LEU A 502 29.46 -21.33 30.14
N GLU A 503 30.78 -21.39 30.36
CA GLU A 503 31.58 -22.62 30.29
C GLU A 503 31.07 -23.67 31.29
N LYS A 504 30.66 -23.26 32.50
CA LYS A 504 30.05 -24.15 33.50
C LYS A 504 28.73 -24.76 33.06
N THR A 505 28.01 -24.14 32.12
CA THR A 505 26.76 -24.68 31.59
C THR A 505 26.96 -25.68 30.45
N GLU A 506 28.22 -25.98 30.06
CA GLU A 506 28.62 -26.82 28.91
C GLU A 506 28.01 -26.40 27.56
N LYS A 507 27.41 -25.22 27.50
CA LYS A 507 26.74 -24.77 26.28
C LYS A 507 27.72 -24.19 25.27
N VAL A 508 28.94 -23.79 25.67
CA VAL A 508 29.85 -22.96 24.84
C VAL A 508 30.56 -23.81 23.78
N HIS A 509 30.44 -23.40 22.51
CA HIS A 509 31.24 -23.99 21.44
C HIS A 509 32.74 -23.76 21.66
N ARG A 510 33.57 -24.82 21.56
CA ARG A 510 35.02 -24.78 21.87
C ARG A 510 35.75 -23.64 21.14
N GLU A 511 35.51 -23.47 19.85
CA GLU A 511 36.13 -22.41 19.04
C GLU A 511 35.84 -20.99 19.57
N LEU A 512 34.64 -20.77 20.11
CA LEU A 512 34.28 -19.47 20.70
C LEU A 512 35.01 -19.25 22.03
N ALA A 513 35.15 -20.28 22.85
CA ALA A 513 35.89 -20.20 24.11
C ALA A 513 37.38 -19.89 23.85
N ASP A 514 37.98 -20.54 22.85
CA ASP A 514 39.37 -20.30 22.48
C ASP A 514 39.59 -18.88 21.94
N GLU A 515 38.74 -18.41 21.01
CA GLU A 515 38.82 -17.03 20.51
C GLU A 515 38.58 -16.00 21.62
N PHE A 516 37.65 -16.26 22.54
CA PHE A 516 37.40 -15.37 23.68
C PHE A 516 38.63 -15.24 24.59
N ARG A 517 39.35 -16.34 24.86
CA ARG A 517 40.60 -16.28 25.63
C ARG A 517 41.63 -15.40 24.92
N VAL A 518 41.80 -15.57 23.62
CA VAL A 518 42.70 -14.71 22.82
C VAL A 518 42.27 -13.23 22.88
N PHE A 519 40.96 -12.96 22.75
CA PHE A 519 40.41 -11.61 22.88
C PHE A 519 40.72 -11.00 24.25
N ILE A 520 40.44 -11.72 25.35
CA ILE A 520 40.69 -11.24 26.71
C ILE A 520 42.18 -11.01 26.96
N THR A 521 43.06 -11.95 26.59
CA THR A 521 44.51 -11.75 26.74
C THR A 521 45.00 -10.53 25.97
N THR A 522 44.43 -10.27 24.79
CA THR A 522 44.75 -9.04 24.04
C THR A 522 44.29 -7.80 24.81
N GLN A 523 43.08 -7.81 25.38
CA GLN A 523 42.57 -6.69 26.17
C GLN A 523 43.36 -6.44 27.46
N GLU A 524 43.80 -7.50 28.15
CA GLU A 524 44.69 -7.40 29.31
C GLU A 524 46.04 -6.78 28.92
N SER A 525 46.55 -7.08 27.72
CA SER A 525 47.80 -6.48 27.24
C SER A 525 47.70 -4.97 26.97
N TYR A 526 46.50 -4.43 26.73
CA TYR A 526 46.29 -2.97 26.64
C TYR A 526 46.18 -2.29 28.01
N LEU A 527 45.97 -3.06 29.08
CA LEU A 527 45.80 -2.58 30.45
C LEU A 527 47.11 -2.59 31.26
N LEU A 528 48.10 -3.37 30.80
CA LEU A 528 49.49 -3.38 31.26
C LEU A 528 50.27 -2.24 30.60
#